data_AF-A0A5K1FNS0-F1
#
_entry.id   AF-A0A5K1FNS0-F1
#
_cell.length_a   1.000
_cell.length_b   1.000
_cell.length_c   1.000
_cell.angle_alpha   90.00
_cell.angle_beta   90.00
_cell.angle_gamma   90.00
#
_symmetry.space_group_name_H-M   'P 1'
#
loop_
_entity.id
_entity.type
_entity.pdbx_description
1 polymer ?
#
loop_
_entity_poly.entity_id
_entity_poly.type
_entity_poly.pdbx_seq_one_letter_code
_entity_poly.pdbx_strand_id
1 'polypeptide(L)' 'VDLVGGYYDAGDNVKYGLPMAFTVTTLAWGALAYGAQLQQAGELENVRSAIRWGTDYFLKACSRRDLLWVQ' A
#
# COMPACT_ATOMS: atom_id res chain seq x y z
N VAL A 1 18.27 8.27 1.87
CA VAL A 1 17.29 7.52 1.05
C VAL A 1 16.04 8.35 0.96
N ASP A 2 15.36 8.40 -0.19
CA ASP A 2 14.03 9.01 -0.28
C ASP A 2 13.00 7.98 0.18
N LEU A 3 12.30 8.27 1.29
CA LEU A 3 11.24 7.44 1.85
C LEU A 3 9.91 8.20 1.95
N VAL A 4 9.72 9.27 1.18
CA VAL A 4 8.44 9.99 1.10
C VAL A 4 7.39 9.12 0.38
N GLY A 5 6.15 9.15 0.88
CA GLY A 5 5.01 8.34 0.40
C GLY A 5 4.51 7.36 1.46
N GLY A 6 3.65 6.43 1.08
CA GLY A 6 3.05 5.46 1.99
C GLY A 6 2.00 6.08 2.91
N TYR A 7 1.53 5.29 3.88
CA TYR A 7 0.43 5.67 4.77
C TYR A 7 0.93 5.89 6.20
N TYR A 8 0.34 6.85 6.91
CA TYR A 8 0.35 6.83 8.37
C TYR A 8 -0.52 5.68 8.86
N ASP A 9 -0.12 5.06 9.97
CA ASP A 9 -0.70 3.80 10.41
C ASP A 9 -2.10 3.96 11.02
N ALA A 10 -2.26 4.93 11.93
CA ALA A 10 -3.51 5.15 12.65
C ALA A 10 -3.81 6.65 12.82
N GLY A 11 -3.99 7.10 14.06
CA GLY A 11 -4.20 8.52 14.40
C GLY A 11 -2.90 9.29 14.66
N ASP A 12 -1.76 8.62 14.51
CA ASP A 12 -0.42 9.21 14.60
C ASP A 12 0.17 9.45 13.20
N ASN A 13 1.43 9.86 13.15
CA ASN A 13 2.15 10.15 11.91
C ASN A 13 3.32 9.18 11.67
N VAL A 14 3.30 8.00 12.31
CA VAL A 14 4.35 6.99 12.12
C VAL A 14 3.95 6.03 10.99
N LYS A 15 4.94 5.57 10.26
CA LYS A 15 4.79 4.60 9.16
C LYS A 15 5.27 3.23 9.61
N TYR A 16 4.40 2.46 10.25
CA TYR A 16 4.71 1.09 10.64
C TYR A 16 4.62 0.17 9.41
N GLY A 17 5.76 -0.38 8.98
CA GLY A 17 5.86 -1.14 7.73
C GLY A 17 5.03 -2.43 7.71
N LEU A 18 4.93 -3.13 8.85
CA LEU A 18 4.15 -4.37 8.95
C LEU A 18 2.64 -4.17 8.72
N PRO A 19 1.93 -3.31 9.50
CA PRO A 19 0.50 -3.09 9.27
C PRO A 19 0.19 -2.41 7.92
N MET A 20 1.10 -1.58 7.41
CA MET A 20 0.97 -1.04 6.04
C MET A 20 1.02 -2.17 4.99
N ALA A 21 2.00 -3.08 5.10
CA ALA A 21 2.13 -4.21 4.17
C ALA A 21 0.90 -5.13 4.20
N PHE A 22 0.37 -5.39 5.39
CA PHE A 22 -0.87 -6.14 5.57
C PHE A 22 -2.07 -5.45 4.89
N THR A 23 -2.21 -4.14 5.09
CA THR A 23 -3.30 -3.34 4.50
C THR A 23 -3.24 -3.35 2.97
N VAL A 24 -2.07 -3.08 2.38
CA VAL A 24 -1.88 -3.07 0.92
C VAL A 24 -2.13 -4.46 0.32
N THR A 25 -1.69 -5.53 0.99
CA THR A 25 -1.96 -6.91 0.57
C THR A 25 -3.46 -7.22 0.58
N THR A 26 -4.17 -6.77 1.62
CA THR A 26 -5.62 -6.95 1.75
C THR A 26 -6.39 -6.19 0.67
N LEU A 27 -6.00 -4.94 0.36
CA LEU A 27 -6.57 -4.17 -0.75
C LEU A 27 -6.36 -4.88 -2.09
N ALA A 28 -5.14 -5.38 -2.35
CA ALA A 28 -4.82 -6.11 -3.57
C ALA A 28 -5.64 -7.41 -3.70
N TRP A 29 -5.78 -8.16 -2.61
CA TRP A 29 -6.64 -9.34 -2.60
C TRP A 29 -8.11 -8.98 -2.85
N GLY A 30 -8.62 -7.93 -2.20
CA GLY A 30 -9.97 -7.42 -2.45
C GLY A 30 -10.19 -7.02 -3.92
N ALA A 31 -9.22 -6.35 -4.53
CA ALA A 31 -9.27 -5.97 -5.94
C ALA A 31 -9.34 -7.19 -6.88
N LEU A 32 -8.61 -8.26 -6.57
CA LEU A 32 -8.63 -9.52 -7.33
C LEU A 32 -9.96 -10.28 -7.14
N ALA A 33 -10.46 -10.34 -5.91
CA ALA A 33 -11.66 -11.11 -5.57
C ALA A 33 -12.96 -10.42 -6.02
N TYR A 34 -13.01 -9.09 -5.98
CA TYR A 34 -14.23 -8.30 -6.15
C TYR A 34 -14.12 -7.24 -7.25
N GLY A 35 -13.22 -7.43 -8.22
CA GLY A 35 -12.95 -6.41 -9.26
C GLY A 35 -14.19 -5.96 -10.04
N ALA A 36 -15.13 -6.87 -10.34
CA ALA A 36 -16.36 -6.52 -11.04
C ALA A 36 -17.31 -5.67 -10.18
N GLN A 37 -17.41 -5.98 -8.90
CA GLN A 37 -18.23 -5.24 -7.92
C GLN A 37 -17.63 -3.86 -7.67
N LEU A 38 -16.31 -3.77 -7.53
CA LEU A 38 -15.59 -2.49 -7.42
C LEU A 38 -15.77 -1.64 -8.69
N GLN A 39 -15.74 -2.24 -9.88
CA GLN A 39 -16.02 -1.54 -11.12
C GLN A 39 -17.45 -1.01 -11.17
N GLN A 40 -18.44 -1.83 -10.79
CA GLN A 40 -19.86 -1.43 -10.74
C GLN A 40 -20.11 -0.33 -9.71
N ALA A 41 -19.39 -0.36 -8.58
CA ALA A 41 -19.45 0.68 -7.56
C ALA A 41 -18.66 1.95 -7.91
N GLY A 42 -17.87 1.95 -9.01
CA GLY A 42 -17.02 3.07 -9.39
C GLY A 42 -15.73 3.21 -8.56
N GLU A 43 -15.38 2.21 -7.76
CA GLU A 43 -14.26 2.24 -6.80
C GLU A 43 -12.99 1.53 -7.29
N LEU A 44 -13.02 0.89 -8.46
CA LEU A 44 -11.87 0.10 -8.95
C LEU A 44 -10.60 0.96 -9.09
N GLU A 45 -10.71 2.16 -9.63
CA GLU A 45 -9.56 3.05 -9.80
C GLU A 45 -9.06 3.64 -8.47
N ASN A 46 -9.94 3.85 -7.49
CA ASN A 46 -9.54 4.28 -6.15
C ASN A 46 -8.74 3.18 -5.45
N VAL A 47 -9.20 1.93 -5.49
CA VAL A 47 -8.46 0.78 -4.95
C VAL A 47 -7.11 0.60 -5.64
N ARG A 48 -7.06 0.71 -6.97
CA ARG A 48 -5.79 0.66 -7.73
C ARG A 48 -4.83 1.76 -7.31
N SER A 49 -5.33 2.97 -7.15
CA SER A 49 -4.53 4.12 -6.70
C SER A 49 -4.01 3.93 -5.28
N ALA A 50 -4.82 3.39 -4.38
CA ALA A 50 -4.42 3.10 -3.01
C ALA A 50 -3.33 2.02 -2.92
N ILE A 51 -3.50 0.92 -3.67
CA ILE A 51 -2.48 -0.13 -3.78
C ILE A 51 -1.17 0.47 -4.31
N ARG A 52 -1.25 1.24 -5.40
CA ARG A 52 -0.08 1.89 -6.01
C ARG A 52 0.66 2.79 -5.04
N TRP A 53 -0.05 3.64 -4.28
CA TRP A 53 0.57 4.53 -3.31
C TRP A 53 1.37 3.79 -2.24
N GLY A 54 0.83 2.67 -1.74
CA GLY A 54 1.54 1.79 -0.80
C GLY A 54 2.73 1.07 -1.43
N THR A 55 2.56 0.49 -2.62
CA THR A 55 3.64 -0.25 -3.29
C THR A 55 4.77 0.64 -3.78
N ASP A 56 4.49 1.86 -4.24
CA ASP A 56 5.51 2.83 -4.63
C ASP A 56 6.41 3.17 -3.44
N TYR A 57 5.85 3.25 -2.23
CA TYR A 57 6.65 3.37 -1.00
C TYR A 57 7.48 2.12 -0.71
N PHE A 58 6.92 0.91 -0.85
CA PHE A 58 7.69 -0.32 -0.63
C PHE A 58 8.87 -0.46 -1.58
N LEU A 59 8.73 -0.09 -2.85
CA LEU A 59 9.82 -0.08 -3.82
C LEU A 59 10.98 0.84 -3.38
N LYS A 60 10.66 1.98 -2.76
CA LYS A 60 11.69 2.85 -2.15
C LYS A 60 12.33 2.19 -0.92
N ALA A 61 11.50 1.59 -0.05
CA ALA A 61 11.92 0.94 1.19
C ALA A 61 12.80 -0.30 0.97
N CYS A 62 12.66 -1.01 -0.16
CA CYS A 62 13.45 -2.17 -0.56
C CYS A 62 14.44 -1.90 -1.72
N SER A 63 14.76 -0.62 -1.98
CA SER A 63 15.63 -0.21 -3.11
C SER A 63 17.07 -0.75 -3.04
N ARG A 64 17.47 -1.36 -1.92
CA ARG A 64 18.77 -1.99 -1.71
C ARG A 64 18.60 -3.47 -1.41
N ARG A 65 19.46 -4.29 -2.01
CA ARG A 65 19.52 -5.73 -1.73
C ARG A 65 19.80 -5.98 -0.25
N ASP A 66 19.11 -6.97 0.32
CA ASP A 66 19.24 -7.43 1.71
C ASP A 66 19.02 -6.32 2.77
N LEU A 67 18.31 -5.25 2.41
CA LEU A 67 17.91 -4.18 3.34
C LEU A 67 16.45 -3.79 3.11
N LEU A 68 15.70 -3.68 4.20
CA LEU A 68 14.31 -3.21 4.20
C LEU A 68 14.12 -2.16 5.30
N TRP A 69 13.64 -0.97 4.91
CA TRP A 69 13.18 0.03 5.86
C TRP A 69 11.77 -0.30 6.33
N VAL A 70 11.59 -0.49 7.64
CA VAL A 70 10.29 -0.90 8.24
C VAL A 70 9.66 0.16 9.14
N GLN A 71 10.41 1.22 9.49
CA GLN A 71 9.96 2.38 10.28
C GLN A 71 10.94 3.54 10.08
#